data_AF-A0A257JMQ3-F1
#
_entry.id   AF-A0A257JMQ3-F1
#
_cell.length_a   1.000
_cell.length_b   1.000
_cell.length_c   1.000
_cell.angle_alpha   90.00
_cell.angle_beta   90.00
_cell.angle_gamma   90.00
#
_symmetry.space_group_name_H-M   'P 1'
#
loop_
_entity.id
_entity.type
_entity.pdbx_description
1 polymer ?
#
loop_
_entity_poly.entity_id
_entity_poly.type
_entity_poly.pdbx_seq_one_letter_code
_entity_poly.pdbx_strand_id
1 'polypeptide(L)' 'AGDYTPLSTVNIFVKDLGIVLDAARKLAVPLPLAAAAHQLYLGTAGAGHGQEDDSAVIKLYAALSGITLPAAKDTP' A
#
# COMPACT_ATOMS: atom_id res chain seq x y z
N ALA A 1 8.05 14.24 3.83
CA ALA A 1 7.95 14.28 5.31
C ALA A 1 7.21 13.03 5.75
N GLY A 2 7.61 12.35 6.82
CA GLY A 2 7.00 11.08 7.25
C GLY A 2 5.69 11.26 7.99
N ASP A 3 4.70 11.90 7.37
CA ASP A 3 3.34 11.96 7.88
C ASP A 3 2.55 10.81 7.26
N TYR A 4 2.02 9.92 8.10
CA TYR A 4 1.22 8.76 7.69
C TYR A 4 -0.17 8.80 8.32
N THR A 5 -0.62 10.00 8.72
CA THR A 5 -1.99 10.22 9.20
C THR A 5 -2.96 9.83 8.08
N PRO A 6 -3.86 8.86 8.31
CA PRO A 6 -4.62 8.25 7.23
C PRO A 6 -5.66 9.22 6.67
N LEU A 7 -5.47 9.65 5.42
CA LEU A 7 -6.55 10.20 4.59
C LEU A 7 -7.25 9.08 3.81
N SER A 8 -6.46 8.07 3.42
CA SER A 8 -6.91 6.78 2.90
C SER A 8 -5.97 5.70 3.41
N THR A 9 -6.48 4.63 4.02
CA THR A 9 -5.61 3.62 4.62
C THR A 9 -5.08 2.62 3.59
N VAL A 10 -3.94 2.00 3.90
CA VAL A 10 -3.42 0.83 3.17
C VAL A 10 -4.51 -0.24 2.95
N ASN A 11 -5.33 -0.52 3.98
CA ASN A 11 -6.42 -1.49 3.88
C ASN A 11 -7.53 -1.09 2.90
N ILE A 12 -7.79 0.21 2.70
CA ILE A 12 -8.72 0.68 1.65
C ILE A 12 -8.15 0.35 0.27
N PHE A 13 -6.85 0.58 0.05
CA PHE A 13 -6.19 0.23 -1.22
C PHE A 13 -6.14 -1.27 -1.49
N VAL A 14 -5.95 -2.11 -0.46
CA VAL A 14 -6.08 -3.57 -0.60
C VAL A 14 -7.47 -3.94 -1.12
N LYS A 15 -8.53 -3.38 -0.51
CA LYS A 15 -9.92 -3.64 -0.90
C LYS A 15 -10.20 -3.16 -2.34
N ASP A 16 -9.84 -1.93 -2.67
CA ASP A 16 -10.16 -1.34 -3.98
C ASP A 16 -9.42 -2.04 -5.13
N LEU A 17 -8.14 -2.36 -4.95
CA LEU A 17 -7.37 -3.13 -5.94
C LEU A 17 -7.88 -4.57 -6.08
N GLY A 18 -8.35 -5.19 -4.99
CA GLY A 18 -9.05 -6.47 -5.05
C GLY A 18 -10.28 -6.43 -5.96
N ILE A 19 -11.13 -5.41 -5.80
CA ILE A 19 -12.32 -5.20 -6.65
C ILE A 19 -11.93 -5.00 -8.12
N VAL A 20 -10.91 -4.17 -8.39
CA VAL A 20 -10.40 -3.92 -9.75
C VAL A 20 -9.91 -5.21 -10.42
N LEU A 21 -9.13 -6.02 -9.70
CA LEU A 21 -8.59 -7.28 -10.23
C LEU A 21 -9.69 -8.33 -10.45
N ASP A 22 -10.69 -8.38 -9.57
CA ASP A 22 -11.85 -9.27 -9.74
C ASP A 22 -12.70 -8.87 -10.95
N ALA A 23 -12.89 -7.57 -11.20
CA ALA A 23 -13.56 -7.09 -12.41
C ALA A 23 -12.76 -7.43 -13.68
N ALA A 24 -11.44 -7.22 -13.66
CA ALA A 24 -10.57 -7.54 -14.78
C ALA A 24 -10.57 -9.05 -15.11
N ARG A 25 -10.59 -9.91 -14.09
CA ARG A 25 -10.70 -11.37 -14.25
C ARG A 25 -11.96 -11.77 -15.00
N LYS A 26 -13.11 -11.15 -14.69
CA LYS A 26 -14.40 -11.42 -15.37
C LYS A 26 -14.38 -11.05 -16.86
N LEU A 27 -13.55 -10.08 -17.24
CA LEU A 27 -13.41 -9.58 -18.61
C LEU A 27 -12.22 -10.18 -19.35
N ALA A 28 -11.44 -11.07 -18.71
CA ALA A 28 -10.18 -11.59 -19.23
C ALA A 28 -9.18 -10.50 -19.66
N VAL A 29 -9.14 -9.37 -18.94
CA VAL A 29 -8.24 -8.24 -19.20
C VAL A 29 -7.04 -8.31 -18.26
N PRO A 30 -5.79 -8.32 -18.76
CA PRO A 30 -4.60 -8.35 -17.91
C PRO A 30 -4.31 -6.96 -17.31
N LEU A 31 -4.12 -6.89 -15.99
CA LEU A 31 -3.73 -5.68 -15.26
C LEU A 31 -2.46 -5.89 -14.42
N PRO A 32 -1.28 -6.10 -15.05
CA PRO A 32 -0.06 -6.47 -14.32
C PRO A 32 0.40 -5.42 -13.31
N LEU A 33 0.24 -4.12 -13.62
CA LEU A 33 0.62 -3.05 -12.70
C LEU A 33 -0.30 -2.99 -11.47
N ALA A 34 -1.61 -3.16 -11.66
CA ALA A 34 -2.57 -3.20 -10.55
C ALA A 34 -2.34 -4.46 -9.68
N ALA A 35 -2.00 -5.59 -10.30
CA ALA A 35 -1.68 -6.82 -9.57
C ALA A 35 -0.42 -6.65 -8.72
N ALA A 36 0.64 -6.04 -9.28
CA ALA A 36 1.86 -5.73 -8.54
C ALA A 36 1.59 -4.76 -7.38
N ALA A 37 0.84 -3.68 -7.62
CA ALA A 37 0.43 -2.73 -6.59
C ALA A 37 -0.35 -3.42 -5.47
N HIS A 38 -1.29 -4.32 -5.79
CA HIS A 38 -2.07 -5.04 -4.80
C HIS A 38 -1.19 -5.90 -3.88
N GLN A 39 -0.17 -6.59 -4.44
CA GLN A 39 0.77 -7.37 -3.63
C GLN A 39 1.61 -6.50 -2.70
N LEU A 40 2.01 -5.30 -3.14
CA LEU A 40 2.74 -4.35 -2.30
C LEU A 40 1.87 -3.86 -1.13
N TYR A 41 0.60 -3.53 -1.37
CA TYR A 41 -0.33 -3.14 -0.31
C TYR A 41 -0.66 -4.30 0.65
N LEU A 42 -0.81 -5.53 0.14
CA LEU A 42 -0.97 -6.71 0.98
C LEU A 42 0.25 -6.96 1.87
N GLY A 43 1.46 -6.86 1.32
CA GLY A 43 2.70 -6.97 2.09
C GLY A 43 2.84 -5.88 3.15
N THR A 44 2.44 -4.65 2.81
CA THR A 44 2.45 -3.50 3.73
C THR A 44 1.45 -3.70 4.88
N ALA A 45 0.23 -4.16 4.57
CA ALA A 45 -0.78 -4.49 5.57
C ALA A 45 -0.29 -5.64 6.48
N GLY A 46 0.31 -6.69 5.90
CA GLY A 46 0.88 -7.83 6.62
C GLY A 46 2.06 -7.46 7.52
N ALA A 47 2.78 -6.38 7.21
CA ALA A 47 3.82 -5.80 8.06
C ALA A 47 3.27 -4.96 9.23
N GLY A 48 1.94 -4.84 9.38
CA GLY A 48 1.29 -4.12 10.48
C GLY A 48 0.88 -2.69 10.16
N HIS A 49 1.11 -2.20 8.94
CA HIS A 49 0.82 -0.81 8.52
C HIS A 49 -0.58 -0.62 7.91
N GLY A 50 -1.49 -1.59 8.09
CA GLY A 50 -2.80 -1.58 7.39
C GLY A 50 -3.71 -0.39 7.71
N GLN A 51 -3.53 0.26 8.87
CA GLN A 51 -4.34 1.41 9.31
C GLN A 51 -3.62 2.76 9.09
N GLU A 52 -2.41 2.74 8.56
CA GLU A 52 -1.70 3.94 8.17
C GLU A 52 -2.15 4.41 6.80
N ASP A 53 -1.82 5.65 6.45
CA ASP A 53 -2.00 6.20 5.12
C ASP A 53 -1.41 5.28 4.03
N ASP A 54 -2.00 5.29 2.83
CA ASP A 54 -1.57 4.46 1.69
C ASP A 54 -0.09 4.70 1.31
N SER A 55 0.43 5.90 1.57
CA SER A 55 1.85 6.23 1.42
C SER A 55 2.78 5.37 2.30
N ALA A 56 2.27 4.70 3.35
CA ALA A 56 3.01 3.76 4.19
C ALA A 56 3.56 2.55 3.42
N VAL A 57 3.15 2.30 2.17
CA VAL A 57 3.79 1.33 1.27
C VAL A 57 5.29 1.58 1.12
N ILE A 58 5.75 2.83 1.29
CA ILE A 58 7.17 3.17 1.29
C ILE A 58 7.95 2.49 2.43
N LYS A 59 7.29 2.16 3.56
CA LYS A 59 7.90 1.41 4.67
C LYS A 59 8.23 -0.02 4.29
N LEU A 60 7.39 -0.64 3.45
CA LEU A 60 7.70 -1.96 2.88
C LEU A 60 8.93 -1.88 1.98
N TYR A 61 9.02 -0.88 1.10
CA TYR A 61 10.19 -0.67 0.25
C TYR A 61 11.46 -0.41 1.07
N ALA A 62 11.36 0.39 2.14
CA ALA A 62 12.46 0.64 3.07
C ALA A 62 12.95 -0.67 3.70
N ALA A 63 12.04 -1.51 4.18
CA ALA A 63 12.35 -2.81 4.76
C ALA A 63 13.02 -3.76 3.75
N LEU A 64 12.58 -3.75 2.48
CA LEU A 64 13.15 -4.60 1.42
C LEU A 64 14.52 -4.11 0.90
N SER A 65 14.76 -2.80 0.91
CA SER A 65 15.97 -2.18 0.34
C SER A 65 17.03 -1.82 1.39
N GLY A 66 16.69 -1.86 2.68
CA GLY A 66 17.56 -1.41 3.77
C GLY A 66 17.73 0.12 3.82
N ILE A 67 16.91 0.89 3.10
CA ILE A 67 16.95 2.35 3.12
C ILE A 67 16.28 2.86 4.40
N THR A 68 16.88 3.86 5.03
CA THR A 68 16.28 4.55 6.18
C THR A 68 15.35 5.65 5.70
N LEU A 69 14.10 5.65 6.18
CA LEU A 69 13.14 6.70 5.86
C LEU A 69 13.38 7.95 6.71
N PRO A 70 13.01 9.15 6.23
CA PRO A 70 13.00 10.35 7.05
C PRO A 70 12.17 10.15 8.32
N ALA A 71 12.55 10.83 9.39
CA ALA A 71 11.78 10.82 10.63
C ALA A 71 10.31 11.18 10.39
N ALA A 72 9.43 10.56 11.18
CA ALA A 72 8.03 10.90 11.15
C ALA A 72 7.86 12.39 11.46
N LYS A 73 6.92 13.05 10.78
CA LYS A 73 6.53 14.39 11.22
C LYS A 73 5.73 14.20 12.50
N ASP A 74 6.33 14.53 13.64
CA ASP A 74 5.59 14.75 14.87
C ASP A 74 4.71 15.97 14.65
N THR A 75 3.46 15.75 14.22
CA THR A 75 2.47 16.81 14.24
C THR A 75 2.02 16.98 15.69
N PRO A 76 2.10 18.20 16.27
CA PRO A 76 1.64 18.45 17.64
C PRO A 76 0.13 18.25 17.82
#